data_AF-A0A2V7M6X3-F1
#
_entry.id   AF-A0A2V7M6X3-F1
#
_cell.length_a   1.000
_cell.length_b   1.000
_cell.length_c   1.000
_cell.angle_alpha   90.00
_cell.angle_beta   90.00
_cell.angle_gamma   90.00
#
_symmetry.space_group_name_H-M   'P 1'
#
loop_
_entity.id
_entity.type
_entity.pdbx_description
1 polymer ?
#
loop_
_entity_poly.entity_id
_entity_poly.type
_entity_poly.pdbx_seq_one_letter_code
_entity_poly.pdbx_strand_id
1 'polypeptide(L)'
;MDRRAFLEHATVSGSVAAVGAVLPGLARGVSRRTAPVVAPFELEEATIAGLQAGLESGKYTARSLVAAYLQRIEELDRKGPALRALLEANPDALAQAGALDAERKAKGPRGPLHGIPVLVKDNIATRDRMQSTAGSLALAGVVPPRDAFLVERLRAAGAVLLGKANLSEWANFRSTHSSSGWSGRGGQCRNPYALDRTPSGSSSGSGVAVAANLCVVAIGTETDGSIVSPSTCCGIVGIKPTLGLVSRSGVIPIAHSQDTAGPMARSVADAAIVLDALAGVDTRDEATAASAGRSRTDYAKVLDPAGLQGARLGVCRSRFMGYSSATDAL
;
A
#
# COMPACT_ATOMS: atom_id res chain seq x y z
N MET A 1 -5.82 0.13 20.08
CA MET A 1 -4.97 1.29 20.40
C MET A 1 -4.78 2.06 19.11
N ASP A 2 -5.19 3.32 19.03
CA ASP A 2 -5.04 4.12 17.82
C ASP A 2 -3.53 4.33 17.55
N ARG A 3 -3.08 3.93 16.36
CA ARG A 3 -1.66 4.02 15.94
C ARG A 3 -1.13 5.46 15.99
N ARG A 4 -1.99 6.47 15.79
CA ARG A 4 -1.60 7.88 15.92
C ARG A 4 -1.43 8.29 17.38
N ALA A 5 -2.31 7.83 18.27
CA ALA A 5 -2.16 8.05 19.70
C ALA A 5 -0.85 7.45 20.26
N PHE A 6 -0.44 6.28 19.76
CA PHE A 6 0.84 5.67 20.16
C PHE A 6 2.06 6.53 19.77
N LEU A 7 2.07 7.10 18.55
CA LEU A 7 3.12 8.01 18.11
C LEU A 7 3.08 9.35 18.87
N GLU A 8 1.90 9.88 19.15
CA GLU A 8 1.74 11.10 19.95
C GLU A 8 2.32 10.91 21.37
N HIS A 9 2.01 9.80 22.04
CA HIS A 9 2.54 9.53 23.39
C HIS A 9 4.05 9.26 23.41
N ALA A 10 4.63 8.67 22.35
CA ALA A 10 6.07 8.45 22.26
C ALA A 10 6.88 9.77 22.13
N THR A 11 6.28 10.83 21.60
CA THR A 11 6.94 12.15 21.49
C THR A 11 6.92 12.98 22.78
N VAL A 12 6.07 12.65 23.75
CA VAL A 12 5.92 13.43 25.00
C VAL A 12 7.00 13.12 26.04
N SER A 13 7.80 12.06 25.88
CA SER A 13 8.84 11.68 26.86
C SER A 13 10.22 12.32 26.64
N GLY A 14 10.38 13.25 25.70
CA GLY A 14 11.67 13.87 25.37
C GLY A 14 11.70 15.38 25.59
N SER A 15 11.56 15.87 26.82
CA SER A 15 11.80 17.29 27.13
C SER A 15 12.33 17.46 28.55
N VAL A 16 13.65 17.37 28.74
CA VAL A 16 14.31 17.85 29.95
C VAL A 16 15.35 18.92 29.57
N ALA A 17 15.03 20.14 30.03
CA ALA A 17 15.79 21.37 30.27
C ALA A 17 17.21 21.53 29.67
N ALA A 18 17.34 22.54 28.80
CA ALA A 18 18.58 23.31 28.65
C ALA A 18 18.30 24.77 29.04
N VAL A 19 18.76 25.17 30.23
CA VAL A 19 18.85 26.58 30.65
C VAL A 19 20.19 27.12 30.15
N GLY A 20 20.17 28.03 29.19
CA GLY A 20 21.37 28.66 28.62
C GLY A 20 21.04 30.05 28.10
N ALA A 21 21.88 31.03 28.48
CA ALA A 21 21.64 32.47 28.40
C ALA A 21 21.27 33.03 27.01
N VAL A 22 20.34 34.00 27.02
CA VAL A 22 19.84 34.73 25.85
C VAL A 22 20.86 35.77 25.39
N LEU A 23 21.36 35.64 24.17
CA LEU A 23 21.95 36.74 23.40
C LEU A 23 20.86 37.32 22.47
N PRO A 24 20.61 38.64 22.48
CA PRO A 24 19.58 39.25 21.66
C PRO A 24 20.10 39.51 20.24
N GLY A 25 19.56 38.79 19.25
CA GLY A 25 19.80 39.11 17.84
C GLY A 25 19.46 37.95 16.92
N LEU A 26 18.51 38.17 15.99
CA LEU A 26 18.03 37.25 14.94
C LEU A 26 16.92 36.27 15.36
N ALA A 27 15.84 36.77 15.96
CA ALA A 27 14.55 36.09 15.87
C ALA A 27 13.99 36.25 14.45
N ARG A 28 14.43 35.39 13.51
CA ARG A 28 13.67 35.15 12.27
C ARG A 28 12.32 34.57 12.70
N GLY A 29 11.25 35.34 12.49
CA GLY A 29 9.90 34.90 12.78
C GLY A 29 9.61 33.58 12.07
N VAL A 30 9.61 32.49 12.82
CA VAL A 30 9.03 31.22 12.37
C VAL A 30 7.54 31.47 12.34
N SER A 31 7.03 31.86 11.17
CA SER A 31 5.60 31.87 10.91
C SER A 31 5.10 30.45 11.20
N ARG A 32 4.40 30.29 12.32
CA ARG A 32 3.68 29.07 12.67
C ARG A 32 2.59 28.92 11.61
N ARG A 33 2.91 28.27 10.49
CA ARG A 33 1.90 27.80 9.54
C ARG A 33 0.95 26.94 10.34
N THR A 34 -0.27 27.41 10.56
CA THR A 34 -1.35 26.58 11.06
C THR A 34 -1.46 25.41 10.10
N ALA A 35 -1.26 24.19 10.62
CA ALA A 35 -1.44 23.00 9.81
C ALA A 35 -2.87 23.02 9.27
N PRO A 36 -3.10 22.80 7.97
CA PRO A 36 -4.45 22.75 7.44
C PRO A 36 -5.24 21.69 8.20
N VAL A 37 -6.40 22.06 8.73
CA VAL A 37 -7.30 21.14 9.41
C VAL A 37 -7.85 20.20 8.33
N VAL A 38 -7.38 18.96 8.30
CA VAL A 38 -7.94 17.92 7.45
C VAL A 38 -9.30 17.53 8.02
N ALA A 39 -10.35 17.61 7.21
CA ALA A 39 -11.68 17.19 7.65
C ALA A 39 -11.66 15.72 8.09
N PRO A 40 -12.43 15.35 9.14
CA PRO A 40 -12.57 13.95 9.54
C PRO A 40 -13.03 13.09 8.36
N PHE A 41 -12.40 11.93 8.19
CA PHE A 41 -12.75 10.99 7.12
C PHE A 41 -13.47 9.79 7.70
N GLU A 42 -14.71 9.56 7.25
CA GLU A 42 -15.58 8.52 7.80
C GLU A 42 -14.98 7.11 7.71
N LEU A 43 -14.17 6.85 6.66
CA LEU A 43 -13.55 5.55 6.42
C LEU A 43 -12.09 5.49 6.92
N GLU A 44 -11.68 6.41 7.80
CA GLU A 44 -10.36 6.39 8.42
C GLU A 44 -10.17 5.10 9.23
N GLU A 45 -9.08 4.37 8.97
CA GLU A 45 -8.76 3.08 9.60
C GLU A 45 -9.78 1.96 9.37
N ALA A 46 -10.72 2.11 8.42
CA ALA A 46 -11.66 1.05 8.10
C ALA A 46 -10.93 -0.21 7.61
N THR A 47 -11.34 -1.37 8.14
CA THR A 47 -10.84 -2.71 7.77
C THR A 47 -11.73 -3.33 6.70
N ILE A 48 -11.23 -4.33 5.98
CA ILE A 48 -12.03 -5.07 4.99
C ILE A 48 -13.28 -5.68 5.66
N ALA A 49 -13.13 -6.27 6.84
CA ALA A 49 -14.25 -6.86 7.58
C ALA A 49 -15.30 -5.81 7.97
N GLY A 50 -14.88 -4.64 8.47
CA GLY A 50 -15.80 -3.55 8.83
C GLY A 50 -16.53 -2.99 7.62
N LEU A 51 -15.84 -2.84 6.48
CA LEU A 51 -16.45 -2.39 5.24
C LEU A 51 -17.43 -3.43 4.67
N GLN A 52 -17.11 -4.73 4.74
CA GLN A 52 -18.02 -5.80 4.34
C GLN A 52 -19.31 -5.79 5.16
N ALA A 53 -19.22 -5.63 6.49
CA ALA A 53 -20.40 -5.48 7.35
C ALA A 53 -21.23 -4.23 6.99
N GLY A 54 -20.56 -3.13 6.64
CA GLY A 54 -21.24 -1.92 6.14
C GLY A 54 -21.93 -2.10 4.79
N LEU A 55 -21.34 -2.89 3.88
CA LEU A 55 -21.95 -3.24 2.59
C LEU A 55 -23.14 -4.19 2.76
N GLU A 56 -23.05 -5.14 3.70
CA GLU A 56 -24.11 -6.11 4.00
C GLU A 56 -25.32 -5.44 4.67
N SER A 57 -25.08 -4.54 5.63
CA SER A 57 -26.14 -3.77 6.30
C SER A 57 -26.75 -2.67 5.43
N GLY A 58 -26.18 -2.37 4.27
CA GLY A 58 -26.61 -1.27 3.40
C GLY A 58 -26.16 0.11 3.88
N LYS A 59 -25.32 0.21 4.92
CA LYS A 59 -24.66 1.47 5.34
C LYS A 59 -23.84 2.06 4.19
N TYR A 60 -23.18 1.18 3.42
CA TYR A 60 -22.37 1.55 2.27
C TYR A 60 -22.81 0.80 1.02
N THR A 61 -22.45 1.38 -0.12
CA THR A 61 -22.37 0.70 -1.41
C THR A 61 -20.91 0.70 -1.86
N ALA A 62 -20.48 -0.25 -2.68
CA ALA A 62 -19.15 -0.24 -3.27
C ALA A 62 -18.91 1.09 -4.01
N ARG A 63 -19.92 1.59 -4.72
CA ARG A 63 -19.85 2.90 -5.39
C ARG A 63 -19.63 4.06 -4.41
N SER A 64 -20.29 4.07 -3.25
CA SER A 64 -20.08 5.12 -2.24
C SER A 64 -18.70 5.03 -1.58
N LEU A 65 -18.19 3.81 -1.35
CA LEU A 65 -16.82 3.60 -0.86
C LEU A 65 -15.79 4.14 -1.87
N VAL A 66 -15.93 3.79 -3.14
CA VAL A 66 -15.05 4.30 -4.21
C VAL A 66 -15.11 5.82 -4.31
N ALA A 67 -16.32 6.41 -4.28
CA ALA A 67 -16.47 7.86 -4.32
C ALA A 67 -15.75 8.55 -3.15
N ALA A 68 -15.89 8.02 -1.93
CA ALA A 68 -15.24 8.57 -0.74
C ALA A 68 -13.70 8.52 -0.84
N TYR A 69 -13.13 7.41 -1.30
CA TYR A 69 -11.67 7.31 -1.48
C TYR A 69 -11.15 8.20 -2.62
N LEU A 70 -11.87 8.30 -3.74
CA LEU A 70 -11.49 9.21 -4.83
C LEU A 70 -11.53 10.69 -4.38
N GLN A 71 -12.53 11.06 -3.58
CA GLN A 71 -12.57 12.40 -2.98
C GLN A 71 -11.35 12.64 -2.07
N ARG A 72 -11.01 11.69 -1.21
CA ARG A 72 -9.85 11.82 -0.32
C ARG A 72 -8.52 11.88 -1.08
N ILE A 73 -8.40 11.12 -2.17
CA ILE A 73 -7.26 11.23 -3.11
C ILE A 73 -7.18 12.67 -3.65
N GLU A 74 -8.28 13.25 -4.10
CA GLU A 74 -8.26 14.62 -4.60
C GLU A 74 -7.81 15.64 -3.53
N GLU A 75 -8.29 15.48 -2.29
CA GLU A 75 -7.97 16.36 -1.16
C GLU A 75 -6.50 16.26 -0.70
N LEU A 76 -5.95 15.04 -0.63
CA LEU A 76 -4.63 14.81 -0.02
C LEU A 76 -3.51 14.50 -1.02
N ASP A 77 -3.83 13.78 -2.10
CA ASP A 77 -2.85 13.34 -3.10
C ASP A 77 -2.55 14.42 -4.13
N ARG A 78 -3.60 15.06 -4.63
CA ARG A 78 -3.54 16.07 -5.71
C ARG A 78 -3.41 17.49 -5.18
N LYS A 79 -4.25 17.82 -4.19
CA LYS A 79 -4.26 19.12 -3.49
C LYS A 79 -3.51 18.98 -2.16
N GLY A 80 -3.86 19.80 -1.17
CA GLY A 80 -3.39 19.67 0.22
C GLY A 80 -1.88 19.43 0.35
N PRO A 81 -1.43 18.37 1.06
CA PRO A 81 -0.01 18.02 1.19
C PRO A 81 0.66 17.54 -0.10
N ALA A 82 -0.11 17.28 -1.15
CA ALA A 82 0.31 16.79 -2.45
C ALA A 82 1.17 15.52 -2.33
N LEU A 83 0.59 14.46 -1.75
CA LEU A 83 1.30 13.21 -1.46
C LEU A 83 1.84 12.50 -2.71
N ARG A 84 1.18 12.67 -3.87
CA ARG A 84 1.56 12.03 -5.16
C ARG A 84 1.80 10.51 -5.06
N ALA A 85 1.02 9.85 -4.22
CA ALA A 85 0.93 8.41 -4.06
C ALA A 85 0.12 7.74 -5.16
N LEU A 86 -0.94 8.39 -5.66
CA LEU A 86 -1.65 7.90 -6.84
C LEU A 86 -0.99 8.44 -8.11
N LEU A 87 -0.61 7.55 -9.01
CA LEU A 87 -0.08 7.94 -10.32
C LEU A 87 -1.24 8.23 -11.28
N GLU A 88 -2.18 7.29 -11.41
CA GLU A 88 -3.32 7.40 -12.34
C GLU A 88 -4.58 6.80 -11.70
N ALA A 89 -5.71 7.50 -11.76
CA ALA A 89 -6.99 6.98 -11.31
C ALA A 89 -7.64 6.13 -12.40
N ASN A 90 -8.37 5.09 -12.02
CA ASN A 90 -9.17 4.31 -12.95
C ASN A 90 -10.45 5.08 -13.30
N PRO A 91 -10.63 5.53 -14.56
CA PRO A 91 -11.83 6.26 -14.95
C PRO A 91 -13.10 5.41 -14.86
N ASP A 92 -12.98 4.09 -14.81
CA ASP A 92 -14.08 3.14 -14.75
C ASP A 92 -14.44 2.68 -13.32
N ALA A 93 -13.68 3.11 -12.29
CA ALA A 93 -13.83 2.59 -10.92
C ALA A 93 -15.26 2.71 -10.37
N LEU A 94 -15.92 3.86 -10.57
CA LEU A 94 -17.29 4.08 -10.09
C LEU A 94 -18.31 3.20 -10.81
N ALA A 95 -18.13 2.96 -12.11
CA ALA A 95 -19.01 2.11 -12.90
C ALA A 95 -18.81 0.63 -12.52
N GLN A 96 -17.56 0.19 -12.39
CA GLN A 96 -17.20 -1.15 -11.93
C GLN A 96 -17.76 -1.43 -10.53
N ALA A 97 -17.68 -0.45 -9.61
CA ALA A 97 -18.26 -0.56 -8.28
C ALA A 97 -19.79 -0.67 -8.30
N GLY A 98 -20.48 0.14 -9.11
CA GLY A 98 -21.93 0.03 -9.28
C GLY A 98 -22.39 -1.31 -9.84
N ALA A 99 -21.60 -1.92 -10.73
CA ALA A 99 -21.87 -3.28 -11.22
C ALA A 99 -21.73 -4.33 -10.10
N LEU A 100 -20.73 -4.19 -9.21
CA LEU A 100 -20.56 -5.08 -8.05
C LEU A 100 -21.66 -4.88 -7.00
N ASP A 101 -22.20 -3.67 -6.86
CA ASP A 101 -23.39 -3.42 -6.03
C ASP A 101 -24.62 -4.17 -6.56
N ALA A 102 -24.87 -4.07 -7.87
CA ALA A 102 -25.95 -4.80 -8.52
C ALA A 102 -25.76 -6.33 -8.40
N GLU A 103 -24.53 -6.81 -8.58
CA GLU A 103 -24.20 -8.22 -8.41
C GLU A 103 -24.41 -8.69 -6.97
N ARG A 104 -23.95 -7.93 -5.97
CA ARG A 104 -24.16 -8.26 -4.55
C ARG A 104 -25.65 -8.48 -4.27
N LYS A 105 -26.50 -7.58 -4.77
CA LYS A 105 -27.97 -7.68 -4.61
C LYS A 105 -28.57 -8.90 -5.32
N ALA A 106 -28.05 -9.24 -6.51
CA ALA A 106 -28.62 -10.30 -7.34
C ALA A 106 -28.11 -11.71 -6.99
N LYS A 107 -26.84 -11.85 -6.59
CA LYS A 107 -26.13 -13.13 -6.46
C LYS A 107 -25.38 -13.29 -5.13
N GLY A 108 -25.30 -12.25 -4.31
CA GLY A 108 -24.43 -12.21 -3.14
C GLY A 108 -22.99 -11.80 -3.47
N PRO A 109 -22.13 -11.61 -2.45
CA PRO A 109 -20.74 -11.23 -2.65
C PRO A 109 -19.88 -12.41 -3.14
N ARG A 110 -18.87 -12.12 -3.97
CA ARG A 110 -17.86 -13.10 -4.42
C ARG A 110 -16.91 -13.57 -3.31
N GLY A 111 -16.86 -12.83 -2.20
CA GLY A 111 -15.96 -13.07 -1.08
C GLY A 111 -15.61 -11.78 -0.34
N PRO A 112 -14.59 -11.81 0.54
CA PRO A 112 -14.23 -10.66 1.39
C PRO A 112 -13.82 -9.39 0.64
N LEU A 113 -13.35 -9.52 -0.61
CA LEU A 113 -12.94 -8.38 -1.43
C LEU A 113 -14.08 -7.80 -2.30
N HIS A 114 -15.29 -8.36 -2.24
CA HIS A 114 -16.40 -7.91 -3.09
C HIS A 114 -16.80 -6.47 -2.81
N GLY A 115 -16.51 -5.57 -3.76
CA GLY A 115 -16.76 -4.14 -3.65
C GLY A 115 -15.66 -3.36 -2.92
N ILE A 116 -14.55 -3.99 -2.54
CA ILE A 116 -13.46 -3.34 -1.79
C ILE A 116 -12.55 -2.54 -2.75
N PRO A 117 -12.31 -1.25 -2.50
CA PRO A 117 -11.39 -0.42 -3.28
C PRO A 117 -9.90 -0.74 -3.04
N VAL A 118 -9.17 -1.06 -4.10
CA VAL A 118 -7.76 -1.51 -4.10
C VAL A 118 -6.91 -0.68 -5.06
N LEU A 119 -5.68 -0.36 -4.68
CA LEU A 119 -4.66 0.17 -5.61
C LEU A 119 -3.65 -0.90 -6.01
N VAL A 120 -3.16 -0.82 -7.24
CA VAL A 120 -2.04 -1.66 -7.71
C VAL A 120 -0.87 -0.77 -8.11
N LYS A 121 0.36 -1.16 -7.78
CA LYS A 121 1.56 -0.44 -8.23
C LYS A 121 1.61 -0.35 -9.77
N ASP A 122 2.07 0.77 -10.30
CA ASP A 122 2.04 1.07 -11.75
C ASP A 122 2.93 0.14 -12.62
N ASN A 123 3.77 -0.70 -12.03
CA ASN A 123 4.47 -1.77 -12.77
C ASN A 123 3.62 -3.05 -12.97
N ILE A 124 2.37 -3.08 -12.49
CA ILE A 124 1.44 -4.19 -12.63
C ILE A 124 0.48 -3.90 -13.78
N ALA A 125 0.46 -4.75 -14.80
CA ALA A 125 -0.41 -4.62 -15.97
C ALA A 125 -1.89 -4.68 -15.60
N THR A 126 -2.67 -3.73 -16.13
CA THR A 126 -4.13 -3.87 -16.22
C THR A 126 -4.59 -3.49 -17.63
N ARG A 127 -5.74 -4.01 -18.05
CA ARG A 127 -6.45 -3.73 -19.31
C ARG A 127 -7.52 -2.66 -19.17
N ASP A 128 -7.61 -2.02 -17.99
CA ASP A 128 -8.45 -0.83 -17.82
C ASP A 128 -7.94 0.31 -18.69
N ARG A 129 -8.70 1.41 -18.74
CA ARG A 129 -8.30 2.67 -19.36
C ARG A 129 -7.31 3.44 -18.48
N MET A 130 -6.23 2.76 -18.09
CA MET A 130 -5.08 3.26 -17.34
C MET A 130 -3.81 2.71 -17.97
N GLN A 131 -2.67 3.27 -17.63
CA GLN A 131 -1.39 2.81 -18.15
C GLN A 131 -0.59 2.04 -17.09
N SER A 132 0.34 1.19 -17.53
CA SER A 132 1.28 0.50 -16.66
C SER A 132 2.69 0.84 -17.13
N THR A 133 3.30 1.86 -16.52
CA THR A 133 4.48 2.50 -17.10
C THR A 133 5.74 2.33 -16.27
N ALA A 134 5.66 1.63 -15.13
CA ALA A 134 6.72 1.60 -14.12
C ALA A 134 7.22 3.02 -13.75
N GLY A 135 6.34 4.02 -13.81
CA GLY A 135 6.65 5.42 -13.57
C GLY A 135 7.38 6.12 -14.72
N SER A 136 7.74 5.41 -15.80
CA SER A 136 8.50 5.96 -16.93
C SER A 136 7.60 6.59 -17.99
N LEU A 137 8.05 7.69 -18.59
CA LEU A 137 7.41 8.27 -19.79
C LEU A 137 7.64 7.41 -21.04
N ALA A 138 8.65 6.53 -21.06
CA ALA A 138 8.96 5.68 -22.21
C ALA A 138 7.88 4.63 -22.50
N LEU A 139 7.11 4.24 -21.49
CA LEU A 139 5.98 3.31 -21.61
C LEU A 139 4.63 4.04 -21.69
N ALA A 140 4.63 5.37 -21.77
CA ALA A 140 3.39 6.12 -21.90
C ALA A 140 2.70 5.79 -23.24
N GLY A 141 1.42 5.44 -23.18
CA GLY A 141 0.60 5.01 -24.31
C GLY A 141 0.73 3.52 -24.67
N VAL A 142 1.63 2.78 -24.03
CA VAL A 142 1.75 1.33 -24.24
C VAL A 142 0.57 0.63 -23.58
N VAL A 143 -0.17 -0.16 -24.36
CA VAL A 143 -1.32 -0.92 -23.88
C VAL A 143 -0.88 -2.37 -23.60
N PRO A 144 -0.97 -2.84 -22.34
CA PRO A 144 -0.69 -4.24 -22.04
C PRO A 144 -1.60 -5.19 -22.82
N PRO A 145 -1.12 -6.37 -23.25
CA PRO A 145 -1.94 -7.31 -24.00
C PRO A 145 -3.02 -7.98 -23.14
N ARG A 146 -2.85 -8.00 -21.82
CA ARG A 146 -3.77 -8.63 -20.85
C ARG A 146 -3.56 -8.06 -19.44
N ASP A 147 -4.49 -8.35 -18.54
CA ASP A 147 -4.31 -8.10 -17.10
C ASP A 147 -3.13 -8.96 -16.58
N ALA A 148 -2.43 -8.47 -15.55
CA ALA A 148 -1.56 -9.34 -14.76
C ALA A 148 -2.41 -10.44 -14.10
N PHE A 149 -1.84 -11.63 -13.88
CA PHE A 149 -2.60 -12.73 -13.25
C PHE A 149 -3.18 -12.33 -11.90
N LEU A 150 -2.41 -11.62 -11.08
CA LEU A 150 -2.88 -11.14 -9.79
C LEU A 150 -4.08 -10.17 -9.92
N VAL A 151 -4.16 -9.43 -11.02
CA VAL A 151 -5.28 -8.53 -11.32
C VAL A 151 -6.51 -9.33 -11.72
N GLU A 152 -6.34 -10.35 -12.57
CA GLU A 152 -7.42 -11.29 -12.94
C GLU A 152 -8.04 -11.89 -11.66
N ARG A 153 -7.20 -12.29 -10.70
CA ARG A 153 -7.65 -12.85 -9.41
C ARG A 153 -8.33 -11.82 -8.50
N LEU A 154 -7.79 -10.60 -8.39
CA LEU A 154 -8.45 -9.52 -7.64
C LEU A 154 -9.86 -9.24 -8.17
N ARG A 155 -10.03 -9.21 -9.50
CA ARG A 155 -11.36 -9.06 -10.11
C ARG A 155 -12.26 -10.25 -9.85
N ALA A 156 -11.72 -11.48 -9.92
CA ALA A 156 -12.47 -12.68 -9.57
C ALA A 156 -12.93 -12.67 -8.10
N ALA A 157 -12.17 -12.05 -7.20
CA ALA A 157 -12.56 -11.83 -5.80
C ALA A 157 -13.52 -10.64 -5.59
N GLY A 158 -13.83 -9.88 -6.66
CA GLY A 158 -14.74 -8.75 -6.63
C GLY A 158 -14.12 -7.43 -6.17
N ALA A 159 -12.79 -7.29 -6.16
CA ALA A 159 -12.13 -6.03 -5.83
C ALA A 159 -12.36 -4.95 -6.91
N VAL A 160 -12.45 -3.69 -6.50
CA VAL A 160 -12.50 -2.53 -7.41
C VAL A 160 -11.11 -1.91 -7.50
N LEU A 161 -10.53 -1.86 -8.69
CA LEU A 161 -9.26 -1.18 -8.90
C LEU A 161 -9.49 0.34 -8.97
N LEU A 162 -9.05 1.05 -7.93
CA LEU A 162 -9.12 2.51 -7.87
C LEU A 162 -8.17 3.19 -8.85
N GLY A 163 -7.04 2.55 -9.17
CA GLY A 163 -5.97 3.21 -9.88
C GLY A 163 -4.63 2.53 -9.79
N LYS A 164 -3.62 3.24 -10.32
CA LYS A 164 -2.21 2.90 -10.30
C LYS A 164 -1.48 3.72 -9.24
N ALA A 165 -0.81 3.06 -8.31
CA ALA A 165 0.03 3.72 -7.33
C ALA A 165 1.41 4.07 -7.92
N ASN A 166 1.93 5.25 -7.55
CA ASN A 166 3.26 5.72 -7.94
C ASN A 166 4.36 4.82 -7.33
N LEU A 167 5.56 4.90 -7.90
CA LEU A 167 6.72 4.12 -7.50
C LEU A 167 8.01 4.90 -7.72
N SER A 168 9.12 4.40 -7.16
CA SER A 168 10.44 4.72 -7.72
C SER A 168 10.51 4.20 -9.16
N GLU A 169 10.85 5.06 -10.12
CA GLU A 169 10.90 4.70 -11.55
C GLU A 169 11.68 3.41 -11.81
N TRP A 170 11.16 2.54 -12.68
CA TRP A 170 11.71 1.21 -12.98
C TRP A 170 11.95 0.37 -11.72
N ALA A 171 11.03 0.47 -10.77
CA ALA A 171 11.11 -0.20 -9.47
C ALA A 171 12.46 0.05 -8.75
N ASN A 172 13.00 1.27 -8.90
CA ASN A 172 14.29 1.73 -8.37
C ASN A 172 15.54 1.16 -9.05
N PHE A 173 15.39 0.37 -10.12
CA PHE A 173 16.53 -0.23 -10.84
C PHE A 173 16.96 0.62 -12.05
N ARG A 174 17.17 1.93 -11.81
CA ARG A 174 17.49 2.90 -12.86
C ARG A 174 18.84 3.61 -12.67
N SER A 175 19.23 3.87 -11.43
CA SER A 175 20.44 4.66 -11.11
C SER A 175 20.90 4.37 -9.70
N THR A 176 22.21 4.46 -9.46
CA THR A 176 22.83 4.42 -8.13
C THR A 176 22.55 5.68 -7.30
N HIS A 177 22.05 6.75 -7.91
CA HIS A 177 21.67 8.01 -7.26
C HIS A 177 20.16 8.28 -7.39
N SER A 178 19.35 7.23 -7.35
CA SER A 178 17.89 7.32 -7.42
C SER A 178 17.29 7.99 -6.17
N SER A 179 16.23 8.79 -6.36
CA SER A 179 15.38 9.26 -5.27
C SER A 179 14.19 8.32 -5.07
N SER A 180 14.09 7.73 -3.88
CA SER A 180 12.97 6.82 -3.55
C SER A 180 11.62 7.53 -3.67
N GLY A 181 10.69 6.88 -4.37
CA GLY A 181 9.34 7.38 -4.63
C GLY A 181 9.22 8.45 -5.71
N TRP A 182 10.30 8.78 -6.41
CA TRP A 182 10.25 9.63 -7.59
C TRP A 182 10.07 8.82 -8.87
N SER A 183 9.24 9.30 -9.78
CA SER A 183 9.20 8.85 -11.16
C SER A 183 9.03 10.00 -12.16
N GLY A 184 9.47 9.81 -13.41
CA GLY A 184 9.34 10.83 -14.45
C GLY A 184 7.88 11.16 -14.76
N ARG A 185 6.99 10.17 -14.68
CA ARG A 185 5.54 10.35 -14.91
C ARG A 185 4.79 10.84 -13.67
N GLY A 186 5.08 10.29 -12.49
CA GLY A 186 4.32 10.57 -11.25
C GLY A 186 4.91 11.68 -10.37
N GLY A 187 6.15 12.09 -10.61
CA GLY A 187 6.91 12.97 -9.73
C GLY A 187 7.23 12.33 -8.38
N GLN A 188 7.55 13.16 -7.38
CA GLN A 188 7.98 12.70 -6.05
C GLN A 188 6.77 12.38 -5.15
N CYS A 189 6.59 11.11 -4.82
CA CYS A 189 5.72 10.65 -3.74
C CYS A 189 6.29 11.05 -2.36
N ARG A 190 5.44 11.46 -1.42
CA ARG A 190 5.85 12.01 -0.11
C ARG A 190 5.32 11.18 1.05
N ASN A 191 6.11 11.03 2.09
CA ASN A 191 5.70 10.31 3.30
C ASN A 191 4.60 11.10 4.04
N PRO A 192 3.45 10.48 4.38
CA PRO A 192 2.32 11.19 4.97
C PRO A 192 2.55 11.56 6.45
N TYR A 193 3.55 10.97 7.13
CA TYR A 193 3.92 11.34 8.50
C TYR A 193 4.85 12.56 8.55
N ALA A 194 5.68 12.75 7.53
CA ALA A 194 6.58 13.89 7.39
C ALA A 194 6.91 14.12 5.91
N LEU A 195 6.37 15.19 5.32
CA LEU A 195 6.41 15.43 3.86
C LEU A 195 7.81 15.65 3.29
N ASP A 196 8.79 15.95 4.15
CA ASP A 196 10.21 16.12 3.84
C ASP A 196 11.04 14.85 4.07
N ARG A 197 10.40 13.73 4.46
CA ARG A 197 11.03 12.43 4.64
C ARG A 197 10.66 11.47 3.52
N THR A 198 11.54 10.49 3.32
CA THR A 198 11.37 9.47 2.29
C THR A 198 10.16 8.57 2.61
N PRO A 199 9.32 8.23 1.62
CA PRO A 199 8.37 7.12 1.74
C PRO A 199 9.06 5.76 1.55
N SER A 200 10.38 5.73 1.35
CA SER A 200 11.16 4.62 0.79
C SER A 200 10.58 4.17 -0.57
N GLY A 201 10.89 2.96 -0.99
CA GLY A 201 10.49 2.46 -2.29
C GLY A 201 10.92 1.02 -2.51
N SER A 202 10.62 0.44 -3.67
CA SER A 202 10.01 1.11 -4.82
C SER A 202 8.48 1.19 -4.76
N SER A 203 7.77 0.45 -3.91
CA SER A 203 6.29 0.53 -3.79
C SER A 203 5.83 1.73 -2.95
N SER A 204 6.42 2.89 -3.19
CA SER A 204 6.20 4.13 -2.41
C SER A 204 4.73 4.56 -2.39
N GLY A 205 4.10 4.66 -3.56
CA GLY A 205 2.71 5.10 -3.68
C GLY A 205 1.74 4.13 -3.01
N SER A 206 1.99 2.82 -3.12
CA SER A 206 1.18 1.79 -2.43
C SER A 206 1.27 1.96 -0.91
N GLY A 207 2.48 2.19 -0.38
CA GLY A 207 2.70 2.43 1.04
C GLY A 207 2.03 3.70 1.55
N VAL A 208 2.25 4.83 0.86
CA VAL A 208 1.68 6.12 1.23
C VAL A 208 0.16 6.11 1.13
N ALA A 209 -0.40 5.50 0.08
CA ALA A 209 -1.84 5.46 -0.13
C ALA A 209 -2.57 4.69 0.97
N VAL A 210 -2.02 3.55 1.41
CA VAL A 210 -2.58 2.79 2.52
C VAL A 210 -2.45 3.56 3.84
N ALA A 211 -1.29 4.17 4.09
CA ALA A 211 -1.02 4.91 5.31
C ALA A 211 -1.93 6.14 5.48
N ALA A 212 -2.19 6.88 4.39
CA ALA A 212 -3.03 8.08 4.37
C ALA A 212 -4.53 7.79 4.18
N ASN A 213 -4.95 6.53 4.20
CA ASN A 213 -6.34 6.10 3.94
C ASN A 213 -6.86 6.53 2.54
N LEU A 214 -6.00 6.55 1.52
CA LEU A 214 -6.39 6.81 0.12
C LEU A 214 -6.96 5.57 -0.58
N CYS A 215 -6.81 4.41 0.04
CA CYS A 215 -7.40 3.14 -0.37
C CYS A 215 -7.57 2.24 0.86
N VAL A 216 -8.29 1.12 0.69
CA VAL A 216 -8.41 0.11 1.76
C VAL A 216 -7.10 -0.66 1.89
N VAL A 217 -6.63 -1.19 0.76
CA VAL A 217 -5.40 -1.97 0.61
C VAL A 217 -4.74 -1.68 -0.73
N ALA A 218 -3.45 -1.96 -0.83
CA ALA A 218 -2.71 -1.81 -2.07
C ALA A 218 -1.83 -3.04 -2.36
N ILE A 219 -1.46 -3.20 -3.63
CA ILE A 219 -0.49 -4.20 -4.07
C ILE A 219 0.84 -3.51 -4.35
N GLY A 220 1.91 -4.02 -3.75
CA GLY A 220 3.29 -3.66 -4.06
C GLY A 220 4.01 -4.79 -4.79
N THR A 221 5.24 -4.52 -5.21
CA THR A 221 6.16 -5.54 -5.73
C THR A 221 7.52 -5.39 -5.07
N GLU A 222 8.18 -6.50 -4.82
CA GLU A 222 9.49 -6.54 -4.20
C GLU A 222 10.46 -7.44 -4.95
N THR A 223 11.64 -6.88 -5.23
CA THR A 223 12.87 -7.60 -5.61
C THR A 223 13.75 -7.69 -4.35
N ASP A 224 14.02 -6.55 -3.73
CA ASP A 224 14.70 -6.44 -2.44
C ASP A 224 14.18 -5.20 -1.70
N GLY A 225 13.54 -5.41 -0.55
CA GLY A 225 12.98 -4.36 0.32
C GLY A 225 11.78 -3.58 -0.22
N SER A 226 11.42 -3.71 -1.50
CA SER A 226 10.48 -2.81 -2.18
C SER A 226 9.00 -2.91 -1.79
N ILE A 227 8.60 -3.85 -0.92
CA ILE A 227 7.32 -3.90 -0.19
C ILE A 227 7.57 -3.57 1.29
N VAL A 228 8.49 -4.28 1.94
CA VAL A 228 8.66 -4.17 3.40
C VAL A 228 9.25 -2.83 3.83
N SER A 229 10.20 -2.27 3.08
CA SER A 229 10.83 -0.97 3.38
C SER A 229 9.84 0.21 3.30
N PRO A 230 9.06 0.40 2.20
CA PRO A 230 8.04 1.45 2.18
C PRO A 230 6.91 1.19 3.18
N SER A 231 6.58 -0.07 3.49
CA SER A 231 5.64 -0.38 4.57
C SER A 231 6.15 0.07 5.94
N THR A 232 7.42 -0.18 6.27
CA THR A 232 8.05 0.30 7.51
C THR A 232 8.09 1.83 7.56
N CYS A 233 8.55 2.50 6.50
CA CYS A 233 8.61 3.97 6.47
C CYS A 233 7.23 4.64 6.54
N CYS A 234 6.18 3.96 6.07
CA CYS A 234 4.80 4.47 6.09
C CYS A 234 3.97 3.88 7.24
N GLY A 235 4.56 3.15 8.20
CA GLY A 235 3.84 2.65 9.38
C GLY A 235 2.66 1.73 9.06
N ILE A 236 2.82 0.83 8.09
CA ILE A 236 1.80 -0.14 7.66
C ILE A 236 2.38 -1.55 7.57
N VAL A 237 1.51 -2.55 7.35
CA VAL A 237 1.89 -3.94 7.09
C VAL A 237 2.24 -4.10 5.61
N GLY A 238 3.31 -4.83 5.33
CA GLY A 238 3.66 -5.31 3.99
C GLY A 238 4.11 -6.76 4.07
N ILE A 239 3.55 -7.62 3.21
CA ILE A 239 3.95 -9.02 3.13
C ILE A 239 4.68 -9.25 1.80
N LYS A 240 5.96 -9.58 1.87
CA LYS A 240 6.70 -10.17 0.76
C LYS A 240 6.57 -11.70 0.84
N PRO A 241 5.76 -12.35 0.00
CA PRO A 241 5.60 -13.79 0.08
C PRO A 241 6.84 -14.56 -0.41
N THR A 242 6.79 -15.88 -0.26
CA THR A 242 7.73 -16.81 -0.89
C THR A 242 7.64 -16.67 -2.41
N LEU A 243 8.78 -16.75 -3.10
CA LEU A 243 8.82 -16.77 -4.56
C LEU A 243 7.96 -17.91 -5.11
N GLY A 244 7.12 -17.59 -6.10
CA GLY A 244 6.17 -18.53 -6.69
C GLY A 244 4.84 -18.66 -5.94
N LEU A 245 4.62 -18.00 -4.80
CA LEU A 245 3.28 -17.99 -4.21
C LEU A 245 2.29 -17.15 -5.02
N VAL A 246 2.77 -16.01 -5.54
CA VAL A 246 1.99 -15.09 -6.39
C VAL A 246 2.67 -15.00 -7.75
N SER A 247 1.90 -15.21 -8.83
CA SER A 247 2.42 -15.07 -10.20
C SER A 247 2.92 -13.67 -10.49
N ARG A 248 4.00 -13.60 -11.27
CA ARG A 248 4.65 -12.38 -11.75
C ARG A 248 4.24 -12.05 -13.19
N SER A 249 3.42 -12.90 -13.83
CA SER A 249 2.97 -12.66 -15.20
C SER A 249 2.18 -11.37 -15.30
N GLY A 250 2.61 -10.49 -16.22
CA GLY A 250 2.05 -9.15 -16.39
C GLY A 250 2.60 -8.11 -15.42
N VAL A 251 3.70 -8.38 -14.70
CA VAL A 251 4.44 -7.39 -13.92
C VAL A 251 5.72 -7.01 -14.68
N ILE A 252 6.02 -5.72 -14.83
CA ILE A 252 7.30 -5.25 -15.39
C ILE A 252 8.41 -5.68 -14.41
N PRO A 253 9.34 -6.55 -14.83
CA PRO A 253 10.25 -7.25 -13.92
C PRO A 253 11.53 -6.45 -13.62
N ILE A 254 12.26 -6.91 -12.60
CA ILE A 254 13.70 -6.65 -12.40
C ILE A 254 14.45 -7.99 -12.46
N ALA A 255 14.17 -8.90 -11.52
CA ALA A 255 14.90 -10.15 -11.37
C ALA A 255 13.96 -11.31 -11.03
N HIS A 256 13.78 -12.24 -11.95
CA HIS A 256 12.95 -13.44 -11.75
C HIS A 256 13.42 -14.32 -10.58
N SER A 257 14.64 -14.18 -10.09
CA SER A 257 15.14 -14.91 -8.91
C SER A 257 14.66 -14.31 -7.58
N GLN A 258 14.01 -13.14 -7.59
CA GLN A 258 13.67 -12.39 -6.38
C GLN A 258 12.30 -11.68 -6.44
N ASP A 259 11.80 -11.39 -7.63
CA ASP A 259 10.57 -10.62 -7.82
C ASP A 259 9.35 -11.37 -7.28
N THR A 260 8.53 -10.67 -6.50
CA THR A 260 7.17 -11.09 -6.17
C THR A 260 6.28 -9.88 -5.94
N ALA A 261 4.99 -10.00 -6.27
CA ALA A 261 3.98 -9.08 -5.77
C ALA A 261 3.57 -9.46 -4.34
N GLY A 262 3.00 -8.51 -3.60
CA GLY A 262 2.50 -8.75 -2.26
C GLY A 262 1.59 -7.65 -1.73
N PRO A 263 0.75 -7.97 -0.73
CA PRO A 263 -0.21 -7.03 -0.17
C PRO A 263 0.44 -6.02 0.77
N MET A 264 -0.12 -4.81 0.78
CA MET A 264 0.19 -3.72 1.68
C MET A 264 -1.12 -3.22 2.30
N ALA A 265 -1.20 -3.20 3.63
CA ALA A 265 -2.45 -2.90 4.35
C ALA A 265 -2.16 -2.29 5.74
N ARG A 266 -3.16 -1.67 6.37
CA ARG A 266 -3.01 -1.13 7.74
C ARG A 266 -3.02 -2.22 8.82
N SER A 267 -3.56 -3.40 8.53
CA SER A 267 -3.66 -4.52 9.46
C SER A 267 -3.12 -5.81 8.85
N VAL A 268 -2.64 -6.72 9.69
CA VAL A 268 -2.22 -8.07 9.27
C VAL A 268 -3.41 -8.85 8.71
N ALA A 269 -4.61 -8.63 9.28
CA ALA A 269 -5.83 -9.28 8.82
C ALA A 269 -6.17 -8.92 7.36
N ASP A 270 -6.14 -7.62 7.04
CA ASP A 270 -6.42 -7.16 5.67
C ASP A 270 -5.33 -7.62 4.70
N ALA A 271 -4.06 -7.61 5.11
CA ALA A 271 -2.97 -8.13 4.30
C ALA A 271 -3.12 -9.63 4.01
N ALA A 272 -3.56 -10.44 4.99
CA ALA A 272 -3.81 -11.86 4.82
C ALA A 272 -4.98 -12.14 3.85
N ILE A 273 -6.09 -11.41 3.99
CA ILE A 273 -7.24 -11.50 3.05
C ILE A 273 -6.82 -11.20 1.61
N VAL A 274 -5.97 -10.19 1.42
CA VAL A 274 -5.47 -9.86 0.08
C VAL A 274 -4.50 -10.94 -0.41
N LEU A 275 -3.61 -11.46 0.44
CA LEU A 275 -2.69 -12.55 0.06
C LEU A 275 -3.44 -13.77 -0.47
N ASP A 276 -4.59 -14.12 0.14
CA ASP A 276 -5.47 -15.18 -0.34
C ASP A 276 -5.96 -14.97 -1.77
N ALA A 277 -6.36 -13.74 -2.09
CA ALA A 277 -6.80 -13.40 -3.43
C ALA A 277 -5.64 -13.47 -4.43
N LEU A 278 -4.43 -13.07 -4.05
CA LEU A 278 -3.27 -13.03 -4.94
C LEU A 278 -2.65 -14.41 -5.20
N ALA A 279 -2.65 -15.29 -4.19
CA ALA A 279 -1.97 -16.57 -4.25
C ALA A 279 -2.61 -17.51 -5.29
N GLY A 280 -1.79 -18.19 -6.08
CA GLY A 280 -2.27 -19.14 -7.08
C GLY A 280 -1.20 -19.58 -8.08
N VAL A 281 -1.41 -20.77 -8.64
CA VAL A 281 -0.58 -21.31 -9.72
C VAL A 281 -1.01 -20.68 -11.05
N ASP A 282 -0.04 -20.23 -11.82
CA ASP A 282 -0.20 -19.64 -13.16
C ASP A 282 0.75 -20.34 -14.12
N THR A 283 0.21 -20.95 -15.18
CA THR A 283 1.02 -21.65 -16.19
C THR A 283 1.91 -20.70 -17.01
N ARG A 284 1.69 -19.38 -16.91
CA ARG A 284 2.55 -18.35 -17.52
C ARG A 284 3.74 -17.97 -16.65
N ASP A 285 3.81 -18.49 -15.42
CA ASP A 285 4.90 -18.27 -14.48
C ASP A 285 5.32 -19.58 -13.82
N GLU A 286 6.37 -20.20 -14.36
CA GLU A 286 6.91 -21.48 -13.91
C GLU A 286 7.28 -21.50 -12.42
N ALA A 287 7.66 -20.35 -11.83
CA ALA A 287 7.98 -20.29 -10.40
C ALA A 287 6.77 -20.67 -9.54
N THR A 288 5.55 -20.44 -10.05
CA THR A 288 4.34 -20.75 -9.30
C THR A 288 4.01 -22.24 -9.23
N ALA A 289 4.56 -23.06 -10.12
CA ALA A 289 4.40 -24.52 -10.05
C ALA A 289 4.90 -25.08 -8.71
N ALA A 290 5.91 -24.44 -8.12
CA ALA A 290 6.38 -24.77 -6.78
C ALA A 290 5.28 -24.58 -5.72
N SER A 291 4.35 -23.64 -5.83
CA SER A 291 3.30 -23.45 -4.82
C SER A 291 2.16 -24.47 -4.90
N ALA A 292 2.08 -25.27 -5.98
CA ALA A 292 1.03 -26.25 -6.18
C ALA A 292 0.94 -27.24 -4.99
N GLY A 293 -0.24 -27.36 -4.39
CA GLY A 293 -0.49 -28.21 -3.21
C GLY A 293 0.17 -27.73 -1.91
N ARG A 294 0.91 -26.61 -1.92
CA ARG A 294 1.59 -26.03 -0.74
C ARG A 294 1.02 -24.68 -0.33
N SER A 295 0.38 -23.96 -1.24
CA SER A 295 -0.34 -22.73 -0.92
C SER A 295 -1.53 -23.03 -0.02
N ARG A 296 -1.79 -22.11 0.92
CA ARG A 296 -3.04 -22.14 1.68
C ARG A 296 -4.14 -21.45 0.88
N THR A 297 -5.35 -21.96 1.04
CA THR A 297 -6.57 -21.22 0.77
C THR A 297 -7.07 -20.74 2.13
N ASP A 298 -7.02 -19.44 2.42
CA ASP A 298 -7.46 -18.77 3.66
C ASP A 298 -6.36 -18.52 4.72
N TYR A 299 -5.40 -17.65 4.39
CA TYR A 299 -4.43 -17.05 5.30
C TYR A 299 -5.09 -16.23 6.42
N ALA A 300 -6.29 -15.70 6.22
CA ALA A 300 -7.00 -15.00 7.28
C ALA A 300 -7.43 -15.93 8.43
N LYS A 301 -7.66 -17.23 8.17
CA LYS A 301 -7.96 -18.22 9.23
C LYS A 301 -6.82 -18.50 10.21
N VAL A 302 -5.58 -18.14 9.89
CA VAL A 302 -4.43 -18.36 10.79
C VAL A 302 -4.15 -17.16 11.71
N LEU A 303 -5.05 -16.17 11.73
CA LEU A 303 -4.97 -15.04 12.65
C LEU A 303 -5.36 -15.48 14.07
N ASP A 304 -4.35 -15.77 14.88
CA ASP A 304 -4.50 -16.19 16.28
C ASP A 304 -3.86 -15.15 17.22
N PRO A 305 -4.63 -14.50 18.10
CA PRO A 305 -4.08 -13.62 19.13
C PRO A 305 -3.05 -14.31 20.05
N ALA A 306 -3.14 -15.63 20.22
CA ALA A 306 -2.20 -16.45 20.97
C ALA A 306 -1.10 -17.06 20.08
N GLY A 307 -0.99 -16.66 18.80
CA GLY A 307 -0.08 -17.29 17.83
C GLY A 307 1.42 -17.21 18.15
N LEU A 308 1.81 -16.42 19.14
CA LEU A 308 3.19 -16.36 19.66
C LEU A 308 3.43 -17.28 20.87
N GLN A 309 2.39 -17.88 21.46
CA GLN A 309 2.53 -18.78 22.60
C GLN A 309 3.33 -20.03 22.20
N GLY A 310 4.50 -20.21 22.81
CA GLY A 310 5.42 -21.31 22.47
C GLY A 310 6.28 -21.07 21.23
N ALA A 311 6.13 -19.93 20.54
CA ALA A 311 6.97 -19.58 19.40
C ALA A 311 8.42 -19.28 19.83
N ARG A 312 9.38 -19.61 18.96
CA ARG A 312 10.81 -19.30 19.15
C ARG A 312 11.22 -18.23 18.14
N LEU A 313 11.60 -17.04 18.61
CA LEU A 313 11.98 -15.91 17.76
C LEU A 313 13.49 -15.64 17.86
N GLY A 314 14.16 -15.55 16.70
CA GLY A 314 15.54 -15.08 16.61
C GLY A 314 15.58 -13.59 16.37
N VAL A 315 16.21 -12.83 17.27
CA VAL A 315 16.34 -11.36 17.14
C VAL A 315 17.67 -11.03 16.46
N CYS A 316 17.61 -10.59 15.20
CA CYS A 316 18.79 -10.18 14.44
C CYS A 316 19.25 -8.78 14.89
N ARG A 317 20.21 -8.70 15.82
CA ARG A 317 20.77 -7.42 16.32
C ARG A 317 22.02 -6.98 15.57
N SER A 318 23.18 -7.52 15.92
CA SER A 318 24.48 -6.89 15.62
C SER A 318 25.07 -7.11 14.22
N ARG A 319 24.60 -8.09 13.44
CA ARG A 319 25.18 -8.41 12.12
C ARG A 319 24.38 -7.95 10.90
N PHE A 320 23.09 -7.62 11.06
CA PHE A 320 22.19 -7.42 9.91
C PHE A 320 21.30 -6.17 10.01
N MET A 321 20.98 -5.69 11.21
CA MET A 321 19.94 -4.66 11.41
C MET A 321 20.34 -3.55 12.40
N GLY A 322 21.52 -3.65 13.03
CA GLY A 322 21.99 -2.64 13.98
C GLY A 322 22.31 -1.32 13.28
N TYR A 323 21.46 -0.32 13.51
CA TYR A 323 21.62 1.02 12.93
C TYR A 323 22.12 2.02 13.99
N SER A 324 21.70 1.84 15.25
CA SER A 324 22.05 2.71 16.37
C SER A 324 22.18 1.86 17.63
N SER A 325 23.40 1.76 18.16
CA SER A 325 23.66 1.00 19.39
C SER A 325 22.83 1.47 20.57
N ALA A 326 22.48 2.76 20.61
CA ALA A 326 21.60 3.33 21.64
C ALA A 326 20.15 2.87 21.49
N THR A 327 19.62 2.76 20.26
CA THR A 327 18.27 2.26 20.00
C THR A 327 18.19 0.75 20.17
N ASP A 328 19.23 0.02 19.76
CA ASP A 328 19.32 -1.44 19.87
C ASP A 328 19.43 -1.94 21.33
N ALA A 329 19.76 -1.04 22.26
CA ALA A 329 19.89 -1.30 23.69
C ALA A 329 18.59 -1.07 24.49
N LEU A 330 17.56 -0.45 23.89
CA LEU A 330 16.22 -0.29 24.47
C LEU A 330 15.44 -1.62 24.37
#